data_AF-A0A160TF42-F1
#
_entry.id   AF-A0A160TF42-F1
#
_cell.length_a   1.000
_cell.length_b   1.000
_cell.length_c   1.000
_cell.angle_alpha   90.00
_cell.angle_beta   90.00
_cell.angle_gamma   90.00
#
_symmetry.space_group_name_H-M   'P 1'
#
loop_
_entity.id
_entity.type
_entity.pdbx_description
1 polymer ?
#
loop_
_entity_poly.entity_id
_entity_poly.type
_entity_poly.pdbx_seq_one_letter_code
_entity_poly.pdbx_strand_id
1 'polypeptide(L)'
;MSLSLHAEKLSRINAEFFSGRMSSSDIPALAQRLYKDGFISASEYQNLGGQEDDMSTITQASNFLNTYILDEEVDGDNTAAKAILNVIDVIDRMDESITPTHRQAEIDAFDYVTAYTEQLIEKGAPESVITGFENVFDVLSALNTVRNNEQSNDATASYTSIQDA
;
A
#
# COMPACT_ATOMS: atom_id res chain seq x y z
N MET A 1 10.09 -9.70 -2.67
CA MET A 1 10.83 -8.58 -2.08
C MET A 1 10.11 -7.94 -0.88
N SER A 2 8.80 -8.18 -0.67
CA SER A 2 8.03 -7.58 0.44
C SER A 2 8.41 -8.01 1.87
N LEU A 3 8.85 -9.25 2.08
CA LEU A 3 9.36 -9.72 3.40
C LEU A 3 10.59 -8.94 3.87
N SER A 4 11.44 -8.51 2.92
CA SER A 4 12.62 -7.70 3.25
C SER A 4 12.23 -6.29 3.68
N LEU A 5 11.19 -5.71 3.09
CA LEU A 5 10.71 -4.38 3.43
C LEU A 5 10.05 -4.34 4.81
N HIS A 6 9.24 -5.35 5.15
CA HIS A 6 8.67 -5.49 6.49
C HIS A 6 9.76 -5.65 7.55
N ALA A 7 10.75 -6.52 7.29
CA ALA A 7 11.90 -6.69 8.17
C ALA A 7 12.70 -5.38 8.33
N GLU A 8 12.81 -4.58 7.26
CA GLU A 8 13.46 -3.28 7.30
C GLU A 8 12.66 -2.26 8.13
N LYS A 9 11.33 -2.17 7.94
CA LYS A 9 10.43 -1.32 8.74
C LYS A 9 10.56 -1.67 10.23
N LEU A 10 10.50 -2.95 10.59
CA LEU A 10 10.70 -3.42 11.97
C LEU A 10 12.09 -3.11 12.51
N SER A 11 13.13 -3.28 11.68
CA SER A 11 14.51 -2.95 12.06
C SER A 11 14.67 -1.46 12.39
N ARG A 12 14.02 -0.57 11.62
CA ARG A 12 14.01 0.88 11.90
C ARG A 12 13.28 1.20 13.20
N ILE A 13 12.10 0.63 13.44
CA ILE A 13 11.38 0.79 14.71
C ILE A 13 12.23 0.32 15.88
N ASN A 14 12.90 -0.82 15.75
CA ASN A 14 13.79 -1.36 16.76
C ASN A 14 14.96 -0.40 17.06
N ALA A 15 15.58 0.17 16.03
CA ALA A 15 16.66 1.14 16.20
C ALA A 15 16.18 2.45 16.86
N GLU A 16 14.98 2.92 16.52
CA GLU A 16 14.40 4.18 16.99
C GLU A 16 13.95 4.11 18.45
N PHE A 17 13.27 3.03 18.85
CA PHE A 17 12.62 2.95 20.17
C PHE A 17 13.29 1.98 21.15
N PHE A 18 14.05 0.99 20.66
CA PHE A 18 14.58 -0.10 21.48
C PHE A 18 16.12 -0.16 21.54
N SER A 19 16.81 0.84 20.98
CA SER A 19 18.28 0.98 21.11
C SER A 19 18.76 1.42 22.50
N GLY A 20 17.83 1.76 23.41
CA GLY A 20 18.11 2.21 24.78
C GLY A 20 16.98 1.88 25.76
N ARG A 21 16.92 2.59 26.91
CA ARG A 21 15.80 2.46 27.85
C ARG A 21 14.58 3.22 27.32
N MET A 22 13.58 2.48 26.90
CA MET A 22 12.27 3.03 26.53
C MET A 22 11.55 3.58 27.77
N SER A 23 10.94 4.76 27.63
CA SER A 23 10.12 5.40 28.64
C SER A 23 8.63 5.34 28.26
N SER A 24 7.74 5.52 29.23
CA SER A 24 6.29 5.54 28.95
C SER A 24 5.88 6.70 28.06
N SER A 25 6.66 7.78 28.01
CA SER A 25 6.45 8.90 27.09
C SER A 25 6.73 8.56 25.62
N ASP A 26 7.43 7.46 25.34
CA ASP A 26 7.73 7.02 23.97
C ASP A 26 6.64 6.11 23.38
N ILE A 27 5.74 5.58 24.22
CA ILE A 27 4.66 4.67 23.82
C ILE A 27 3.73 5.29 22.76
N PRO A 28 3.28 6.56 22.88
CA PRO A 28 2.43 7.17 21.84
C PRO A 28 3.15 7.29 20.49
N ALA A 29 4.43 7.65 20.50
CA ALA A 29 5.23 7.76 19.27
C ALA A 29 5.47 6.39 18.62
N LEU A 30 5.71 5.34 19.43
CA LEU A 30 5.79 3.97 18.94
C LEU A 30 4.46 3.50 18.34
N ALA A 31 3.33 3.75 19.02
CA ALA A 31 2.01 3.37 18.52
C ALA A 31 1.70 4.07 17.19
N GLN A 32 2.02 5.38 17.09
CA GLN A 32 1.88 6.13 15.84
C GLN A 32 2.78 5.56 14.74
N ARG A 33 3.99 5.14 15.08
CA ARG A 33 4.93 4.52 14.12
C ARG A 33 4.43 3.18 13.62
N LEU A 34 3.96 2.31 14.52
CA LEU A 34 3.38 1.02 14.17
C LEU A 34 2.15 1.18 13.28
N TYR A 35 1.29 2.15 13.58
CA TYR A 35 0.14 2.48 12.74
C TYR A 35 0.57 3.00 11.37
N LYS A 36 1.50 3.96 11.32
CA LYS A 36 1.98 4.57 10.07
C LYS A 36 2.72 3.58 9.17
N ASP A 37 3.37 2.57 9.74
CA ASP A 37 4.07 1.54 8.99
C ASP A 37 3.16 0.32 8.65
N GLY A 38 1.89 0.33 9.09
CA GLY A 38 0.87 -0.67 8.75
C GLY A 38 0.88 -1.94 9.61
N PHE A 39 1.55 -1.93 10.76
CA PHE A 39 1.64 -3.06 11.69
C PHE A 39 0.43 -3.23 12.60
N ILE A 40 -0.32 -2.16 12.81
CA ILE A 40 -1.56 -2.17 13.58
C ILE A 40 -2.63 -1.40 12.83
N SER A 41 -3.89 -1.81 12.99
CA SER A 41 -5.05 -1.15 12.44
C SER A 41 -5.30 0.23 13.06
N ALA A 42 -6.12 1.04 12.39
CA ALA A 42 -6.61 2.31 12.95
C ALA A 42 -7.36 2.08 14.27
N SER A 43 -8.15 1.00 14.36
CA SER A 43 -8.88 0.66 15.57
C SER A 43 -7.95 0.33 16.75
N GLU A 44 -6.87 -0.40 16.51
CA GLU A 44 -5.86 -0.70 17.53
C GLU A 44 -5.09 0.55 17.94
N TYR A 45 -4.74 1.41 16.98
CA TYR A 45 -4.08 2.68 17.27
C TYR A 45 -4.97 3.59 18.15
N GLN A 46 -6.26 3.70 17.83
CA GLN A 46 -7.23 4.44 18.65
C GLN A 46 -7.37 3.82 20.05
N ASN A 47 -7.41 2.48 20.17
CA ASN A 47 -7.44 1.78 21.44
C ASN A 47 -6.19 2.04 22.31
N LEU A 48 -5.05 2.34 21.68
CA LEU A 48 -3.82 2.76 22.34
C LEU A 48 -3.79 4.26 22.71
N GLY A 49 -4.90 4.98 22.51
CA GLY A 49 -5.02 6.41 22.77
C GLY A 49 -4.50 7.30 21.64
N GLY A 50 -4.23 6.72 20.47
CA GLY A 50 -3.89 7.45 19.26
C GLY A 50 -5.06 8.26 18.73
N GLN A 51 -4.76 9.40 18.12
CA GLN A 51 -5.70 10.15 17.30
C GLN A 51 -5.27 9.99 15.85
N GLU A 52 -6.23 9.69 14.96
CA GLU A 52 -5.96 9.59 13.52
C GLU A 52 -5.35 10.90 13.04
N ASP A 53 -4.14 10.78 12.51
CA ASP A 53 -3.43 11.86 11.83
C ASP A 53 -3.91 11.93 10.38
N ASP A 54 -3.75 13.09 9.75
CA ASP A 54 -3.99 13.31 8.32
C ASP A 54 -2.92 12.55 7.51
N MET A 55 -3.16 11.26 7.27
CA MET A 55 -2.29 10.40 6.46
C MET A 55 -2.66 10.56 4.98
N SER A 56 -1.66 10.52 4.09
CA SER A 56 -1.95 10.50 2.65
C SER A 56 -2.76 9.24 2.29
N THR A 57 -3.64 9.33 1.29
CA THR A 57 -4.44 8.19 0.80
C THR A 57 -3.56 6.99 0.41
N ILE A 58 -2.37 7.27 -0.15
CA ILE A 58 -1.37 6.26 -0.50
C ILE A 58 -0.91 5.50 0.76
N THR A 59 -0.57 6.23 1.83
CA THR A 59 -0.12 5.60 3.08
C THR A 59 -1.27 4.84 3.75
N GLN A 60 -2.49 5.37 3.71
CA GLN A 60 -3.67 4.66 4.23
C GLN A 60 -3.90 3.34 3.48
N ALA A 61 -3.80 3.33 2.15
CA ALA A 61 -3.95 2.14 1.31
C ALA A 61 -2.85 1.10 1.60
N SER A 62 -1.58 1.50 1.65
CA SER A 62 -0.47 0.60 2.00
C SER A 62 -0.67 0.01 3.41
N ASN A 63 -1.04 0.84 4.39
CA ASN A 63 -1.24 0.38 5.76
C ASN A 63 -2.41 -0.59 5.88
N PHE A 64 -3.53 -0.29 5.24
CA PHE A 64 -4.67 -1.20 5.19
C PHE A 64 -4.25 -2.58 4.68
N LEU A 65 -3.55 -2.66 3.55
CA LEU A 65 -3.12 -3.94 2.98
C LEU A 65 -2.10 -4.68 3.86
N ASN A 66 -1.17 -3.95 4.49
CA ASN A 66 -0.19 -4.52 5.41
C ASN A 66 -0.88 -5.10 6.66
N THR A 67 -1.88 -4.42 7.21
CA THR A 67 -2.65 -4.94 8.34
C THR A 67 -3.56 -6.10 7.90
N TYR A 68 -4.25 -5.96 6.77
CA TYR A 68 -5.15 -6.97 6.24
C TYR A 68 -4.44 -8.30 5.99
N ILE A 69 -3.22 -8.29 5.42
CA ILE A 69 -2.48 -9.53 5.19
C ILE A 69 -1.94 -10.17 6.47
N LEU A 70 -1.63 -9.38 7.50
CA LEU A 70 -1.22 -9.88 8.82
C LEU A 70 -2.40 -10.53 9.56
N ASP A 71 -3.60 -9.98 9.42
CA ASP A 71 -4.84 -10.53 9.98
C ASP A 71 -5.33 -11.76 9.18
N GLU A 72 -5.17 -11.77 7.85
CA GLU A 72 -5.55 -12.89 6.97
C GLU A 72 -4.52 -14.03 6.89
N GLU A 73 -3.33 -13.92 7.50
CA GLU A 73 -2.35 -15.02 7.59
C GLU A 73 -2.88 -16.27 8.34
N VAL A 74 -4.15 -16.29 8.72
CA VAL A 74 -4.84 -17.40 9.41
C VAL A 74 -5.63 -18.33 8.47
N ASP A 75 -5.91 -18.01 7.19
CA ASP A 75 -6.80 -18.85 6.34
C ASP A 75 -6.10 -19.69 5.24
N GLY A 76 -4.77 -19.65 5.13
CA GLY A 76 -3.99 -20.59 4.32
C GLY A 76 -4.06 -20.42 2.79
N ASP A 77 -4.76 -19.40 2.27
CA ASP A 77 -4.74 -19.05 0.83
C ASP A 77 -3.48 -18.25 0.46
N ASN A 78 -2.40 -18.99 0.22
CA ASN A 78 -1.13 -18.46 -0.24
C ASN A 78 -1.20 -17.69 -1.58
N THR A 79 -2.30 -17.76 -2.33
CA THR A 79 -2.44 -17.08 -3.63
C THR A 79 -2.95 -15.66 -3.44
N ALA A 80 -4.01 -15.48 -2.65
CA ALA A 80 -4.54 -14.16 -2.30
C ALA A 80 -3.48 -13.31 -1.56
N ALA A 81 -2.80 -13.90 -0.58
CA ALA A 81 -1.71 -13.25 0.14
C ALA A 81 -0.59 -12.75 -0.81
N LYS A 82 -0.16 -13.58 -1.78
CA LYS A 82 0.85 -13.16 -2.76
C LYS A 82 0.38 -12.02 -3.66
N ALA A 83 -0.87 -12.05 -4.09
CA ALA A 83 -1.44 -10.99 -4.90
C ALA A 83 -1.49 -9.67 -4.12
N ILE A 84 -1.90 -9.70 -2.86
CA ILE A 84 -1.90 -8.53 -1.96
C ILE A 84 -0.46 -8.00 -1.75
N LEU A 85 0.52 -8.88 -1.55
CA LEU A 85 1.93 -8.46 -1.46
C LEU A 85 2.43 -7.76 -2.73
N ASN A 86 1.97 -8.19 -3.91
CA ASN A 86 2.31 -7.52 -5.16
C ASN A 86 1.65 -6.13 -5.25
N VAL A 87 0.41 -5.99 -4.78
CA VAL A 87 -0.25 -4.68 -4.69
C VAL A 87 0.51 -3.73 -3.77
N ILE A 88 0.96 -4.22 -2.60
CA ILE A 88 1.79 -3.44 -1.67
C ILE A 88 3.09 -2.99 -2.35
N ASP A 89 3.79 -3.89 -3.07
CA ASP A 89 5.03 -3.54 -3.79
C ASP A 89 4.79 -2.44 -4.83
N VAL A 90 3.69 -2.50 -5.57
CA VAL A 90 3.29 -1.48 -6.56
C VAL A 90 3.04 -0.13 -5.89
N ILE A 91 2.29 -0.11 -4.78
CA ILE A 91 1.99 1.12 -4.05
C ILE A 91 3.28 1.72 -3.49
N ASP A 92 4.13 0.92 -2.85
CA ASP A 92 5.36 1.41 -2.23
C ASP A 92 6.39 1.92 -3.26
N ARG A 93 6.26 1.51 -4.53
CA ARG A 93 7.18 1.86 -5.62
C ARG A 93 6.57 2.82 -6.65
N MET A 94 5.40 3.39 -6.38
CA MET A 94 4.67 4.22 -7.34
C MET A 94 5.42 5.47 -7.82
N ASP A 95 6.40 5.96 -7.05
CA ASP A 95 7.23 7.11 -7.42
C ASP A 95 8.48 6.73 -8.25
N GLU A 96 8.76 5.44 -8.44
CA GLU A 96 9.91 4.97 -9.22
C GLU A 96 9.71 5.21 -10.73
N SER A 97 10.82 5.27 -11.46
CA SER A 97 10.78 5.33 -12.92
C SER A 97 10.16 4.06 -13.51
N ILE A 98 9.32 4.25 -14.53
CA ILE A 98 8.54 3.16 -15.11
C ILE A 98 9.44 2.31 -16.01
N THR A 99 9.46 1.01 -15.73
CA THR A 99 9.94 0.00 -16.68
C THR A 99 8.74 -0.78 -17.23
N PRO A 100 8.84 -1.46 -18.39
CA PRO A 100 7.74 -2.26 -18.91
C PRO A 100 7.25 -3.33 -17.91
N THR A 101 8.18 -3.96 -17.18
CA THR A 101 7.86 -4.93 -16.14
C THR A 101 7.13 -4.29 -14.96
N HIS A 102 7.56 -3.10 -14.53
CA HIS A 102 6.89 -2.36 -13.47
C HIS A 102 5.47 -1.96 -13.90
N ARG A 103 5.31 -1.48 -15.13
CA ARG A 103 4.01 -1.12 -15.69
C ARG A 103 3.04 -2.31 -15.75
N GLN A 104 3.53 -3.49 -16.12
CA GLN A 104 2.70 -4.70 -16.09
C GLN A 104 2.25 -5.05 -14.67
N ALA A 105 3.14 -4.94 -13.68
CA ALA A 105 2.78 -5.19 -12.29
C ALA A 105 1.71 -4.20 -11.78
N GLU A 106 1.79 -2.92 -12.17
CA GLU A 106 0.75 -1.92 -11.85
C GLU A 106 -0.62 -2.33 -12.41
N ILE A 107 -0.66 -2.81 -13.67
CA ILE A 107 -1.91 -3.27 -14.32
C ILE A 107 -2.45 -4.52 -13.62
N ASP A 108 -1.59 -5.51 -13.37
CA ASP A 108 -1.98 -6.76 -12.70
C ASP A 108 -2.53 -6.49 -11.30
N ALA A 109 -1.92 -5.55 -10.56
CA ALA A 109 -2.39 -5.11 -9.25
C ALA A 109 -3.76 -4.42 -9.33
N PHE A 110 -3.96 -3.53 -10.31
CA PHE A 110 -5.24 -2.85 -10.52
C PHE A 110 -6.36 -3.83 -10.86
N ASP A 111 -6.12 -4.76 -11.78
CA ASP A 111 -7.10 -5.78 -12.19
C ASP A 111 -7.44 -6.70 -11.02
N TYR A 112 -6.43 -7.12 -10.24
CA TYR A 112 -6.64 -7.94 -9.06
C TYR A 112 -7.51 -7.24 -8.02
N VAL A 113 -7.17 -6.00 -7.63
CA VAL A 113 -7.92 -5.26 -6.61
C VAL A 113 -9.36 -5.04 -7.05
N THR A 114 -9.59 -4.73 -8.33
CA THR A 114 -10.94 -4.58 -8.87
C THR A 114 -11.75 -5.86 -8.68
N ALA A 115 -11.23 -6.99 -9.18
CA ALA A 115 -11.92 -8.27 -9.10
C ALA A 115 -12.09 -8.78 -7.66
N TYR A 116 -11.09 -8.56 -6.80
CA TYR A 116 -11.13 -9.00 -5.41
C TYR A 116 -12.13 -8.19 -4.58
N THR A 117 -12.22 -6.88 -4.82
CA THR A 117 -13.20 -6.00 -4.15
C THR A 117 -14.63 -6.43 -4.47
N GLU A 118 -14.92 -6.73 -5.74
CA GLU A 118 -16.23 -7.26 -6.15
C GLU A 118 -16.55 -8.57 -5.43
N GLN A 119 -15.59 -9.51 -5.35
CA GLN A 119 -15.76 -10.77 -4.62
C GLN A 119 -16.02 -10.57 -3.13
N LEU A 120 -15.35 -9.61 -2.48
CA LEU A 120 -15.56 -9.30 -1.06
C LEU A 120 -16.97 -8.76 -0.82
N ILE A 121 -17.46 -7.89 -1.72
CA ILE A 121 -18.83 -7.37 -1.68
C ILE A 121 -19.84 -8.52 -1.84
N GLU A 122 -19.66 -9.39 -2.82
CA GLU A 122 -20.54 -10.54 -3.06
C GLU A 122 -20.60 -11.51 -1.88
N LYS A 123 -19.46 -11.70 -1.18
CA LYS A 123 -19.34 -12.55 0.01
C LYS A 123 -19.87 -11.88 1.29
N GLY A 124 -20.23 -10.60 1.24
CA GLY A 124 -20.68 -9.83 2.41
C GLY A 124 -19.56 -9.61 3.42
N ALA A 125 -18.35 -9.31 2.95
CA ALA A 125 -17.22 -8.93 3.80
C ALA A 125 -17.58 -7.70 4.65
N PRO A 126 -16.90 -7.47 5.79
CA PRO A 126 -17.12 -6.29 6.62
C PRO A 126 -16.97 -4.99 5.81
N GLU A 127 -17.82 -3.99 6.10
CA GLU A 127 -17.80 -2.69 5.42
C GLU A 127 -16.41 -2.02 5.50
N SER A 128 -15.73 -2.13 6.65
CA SER A 128 -14.37 -1.62 6.84
C SER A 128 -13.34 -2.25 5.91
N VAL A 129 -13.52 -3.53 5.54
CA VAL A 129 -12.65 -4.23 4.58
C VAL A 129 -12.94 -3.74 3.18
N ILE A 130 -14.22 -3.64 2.80
CA ILE A 130 -14.63 -3.14 1.48
C ILE A 130 -14.10 -1.73 1.26
N THR A 131 -14.34 -0.80 2.19
CA THR A 131 -13.85 0.58 2.10
C THR A 131 -12.33 0.65 2.05
N GLY A 132 -11.62 -0.23 2.76
CA GLY A 132 -10.17 -0.33 2.66
C GLY A 132 -9.69 -0.68 1.24
N PHE A 133 -10.32 -1.65 0.60
CA PHE A 133 -10.02 -2.03 -0.77
C PHE A 133 -10.46 -0.99 -1.82
N GLU A 134 -11.56 -0.27 -1.58
CA GLU A 134 -11.97 0.88 -2.41
C GLU A 134 -10.91 2.00 -2.40
N ASN A 135 -10.34 2.32 -1.23
CA ASN A 135 -9.24 3.27 -1.14
C ASN A 135 -7.99 2.81 -1.92
N VAL A 136 -7.69 1.51 -1.90
CA VAL A 136 -6.60 0.92 -2.70
C VAL A 136 -6.89 1.05 -4.19
N PHE A 137 -8.13 0.77 -4.60
CA PHE A 137 -8.58 0.93 -5.98
C PHE A 137 -8.41 2.38 -6.46
N ASP A 138 -8.81 3.37 -5.65
CA ASP A 138 -8.68 4.78 -5.98
C ASP A 138 -7.21 5.19 -6.20
N VAL A 139 -6.30 4.72 -5.34
CA VAL A 139 -4.86 4.97 -5.48
C VAL A 139 -4.32 4.36 -6.79
N LEU A 140 -4.66 3.10 -7.09
CA LEU A 140 -4.21 2.45 -8.33
C LEU A 140 -4.84 3.06 -9.57
N SER A 141 -6.10 3.53 -9.50
CA SER A 141 -6.79 4.23 -10.57
C SER A 141 -6.13 5.58 -10.88
N ALA A 142 -5.76 6.33 -9.84
CA ALA A 142 -5.01 7.58 -9.97
C ALA A 142 -3.63 7.32 -10.59
N LEU A 143 -2.89 6.30 -10.12
CA LEU A 143 -1.61 5.89 -10.68
C LEU A 143 -1.75 5.52 -12.17
N ASN A 144 -2.72 4.68 -12.51
CA ASN A 144 -2.98 4.26 -13.88
C ASN A 144 -3.27 5.45 -14.81
N THR A 145 -4.02 6.44 -14.32
CA THR A 145 -4.32 7.68 -15.03
C THR A 145 -3.04 8.49 -15.30
N VAL A 146 -2.19 8.69 -14.28
CA VAL A 146 -0.91 9.41 -14.43
C VAL A 146 -0.02 8.72 -15.47
N ARG A 147 0.12 7.40 -15.38
CA ARG A 147 0.99 6.60 -16.26
C ARG A 147 0.54 6.64 -17.72
N ASN A 148 -0.76 6.60 -17.97
CA ASN A 148 -1.30 6.70 -19.33
C ASN A 148 -1.09 8.11 -19.92
N ASN A 149 -1.16 9.15 -19.10
CA ASN A 149 -0.86 10.52 -19.53
C ASN A 149 0.63 10.71 -19.85
N GLU A 150 1.54 10.17 -19.02
CA GLU A 150 2.99 10.21 -19.28
C GLU A 150 3.36 9.51 -20.60
N GLN A 151 2.83 8.31 -20.85
CA GLN A 151 3.06 7.58 -22.10
C GLN A 151 2.54 8.33 -23.34
N SER A 152 1.38 8.98 -23.22
CA SER A 152 0.79 9.76 -24.32
C SER A 152 1.62 11.00 -24.65
N ASN A 153 2.17 11.67 -23.62
CA ASN A 153 3.00 12.84 -23.78
C ASN A 153 4.37 12.49 -24.41
N ASP A 154 4.99 11.39 -23.98
CA ASP A 154 6.26 10.89 -24.55
C ASP A 154 6.11 10.49 -26.02
N ALA A 155 4.99 9.84 -26.38
CA ALA A 155 4.68 9.50 -27.76
C ALA A 155 4.55 10.78 -28.63
N THR A 156 3.84 11.78 -28.13
CA THR A 156 3.65 13.06 -28.83
C THR A 156 4.98 13.79 -29.06
N ALA A 157 5.85 13.86 -28.04
CA ALA A 157 7.18 14.47 -28.14
C ALA A 157 8.09 13.74 -29.16
N SER A 158 7.97 12.42 -29.24
CA SER A 158 8.70 11.60 -30.21
C SER A 158 8.27 11.88 -31.66
N TYR A 159 6.97 12.10 -31.91
CA TYR A 159 6.47 12.45 -33.24
C TYR A 159 6.87 13.86 -33.68
N THR A 160 6.83 14.86 -32.79
CA THR A 160 7.27 16.22 -33.10
C THR A 160 8.76 16.26 -33.46
N SER A 161 9.60 15.51 -32.71
CA SER A 161 11.03 15.44 -32.97
C SER A 161 11.40 14.80 -34.31
N ILE A 162 10.54 13.94 -34.87
CA ILE A 162 10.71 13.33 -36.20
C ILE A 162 10.17 14.26 -37.31
N GLN A 163 9.17 15.10 -37.00
CA GLN A 163 8.62 16.06 -37.97
C GLN A 163 9.49 17.30 -38.15
N ASP A 164 10.26 17.69 -37.13
CA ASP A 164 11.17 18.84 -37.15
C ASP A 164 12.62 18.48 -37.54
N ALA A 165 12.91 17.20 -37.85
CA ALA A 165 14.23 16.69 -38.29
C ALA A 165 14.30 16.47 -39.81
#